data_AF-A0A3Q3MPY5-F1
#
_entry.id   AF-A0A3Q3MPY5-F1
#
_cell.length_a   1.000
_cell.length_b   1.000
_cell.length_c   1.000
_cell.angle_alpha   90.00
_cell.angle_beta   90.00
_cell.angle_gamma   90.00
#
_symmetry.space_group_name_H-M   'P 1'
#
loop_
_entity.id
_entity.type
_entity.pdbx_description
1 polymer ?
#
loop_
_entity_poly.entity_id
_entity_poly.type
_entity_poly.pdbx_seq_one_letter_code
_entity_poly.pdbx_strand_id
1 'polypeptide(L)'
;MHNKLLTVCLFLARTKIFIRHPRTLFATEDAFQVCKHKLATRIQAKYKGYRVKGDFVKQKEAATKIETCWRGLMARKEREKRAWAVKVIQKFIKGFMTRNEPSCNDNSEYLAYVRQNYLIRLRENLPKTVLEKDCWLTPPPIMKEASQLLKKLYVRQMVKKYIRGITAQRKQQLLLKEQTSSMFKGRKENYPLSVCRPFLDTRIGPEDISIKVLQMIRHEHIRYSVPVVKYDRNGFRPRVRQLIFTQEAAYLVEEAKIKQRIDYSSLKGVSVSNLSDNFLILHVTFDDIKQKGDLVLQCEYLFEALTKMSVIANKQNCIKVVQGSVRFDIQPGREGFVDFKSGQESMVYRAKNGHLMVVRLM
;
A
#
# COMPACT_ATOMS: atom_id res chain seq x y z
N MET A 1 60.55 -74.25 22.21
CA MET A 1 61.51 -74.89 23.12
C MET A 1 60.99 -76.21 23.73
N HIS A 2 60.26 -77.06 22.99
CA HIS A 2 59.73 -78.35 23.52
C HIS A 2 60.34 -79.63 22.89
N ASN A 3 61.20 -79.51 21.88
CA ASN A 3 61.68 -80.69 21.11
C ASN A 3 62.98 -81.34 21.62
N LYS A 4 63.60 -80.87 22.71
CA LYS A 4 64.86 -81.44 23.23
C LYS A 4 64.70 -82.35 24.47
N LEU A 5 63.50 -82.45 25.05
CA LEU A 5 63.23 -83.26 26.25
C LEU A 5 62.66 -84.67 25.96
N LEU A 6 62.27 -84.96 24.71
CA LEU A 6 61.68 -86.25 24.33
C LEU A 6 62.71 -87.36 24.08
N THR A 7 63.97 -87.01 23.79
CA THR A 7 64.99 -87.98 23.35
C THR A 7 65.55 -88.84 24.49
N VAL A 8 65.40 -88.43 25.75
CA VAL A 8 65.99 -89.14 26.92
C VAL A 8 65.03 -90.19 27.51
N CYS A 9 63.73 -90.13 27.20
CA CYS A 9 62.70 -90.97 27.83
C CYS A 9 62.17 -92.12 26.96
N LEU A 10 62.65 -92.25 25.71
CA LEU A 10 62.18 -93.21 24.71
C LEU A 10 63.34 -94.10 24.21
N PHE A 11 63.11 -95.40 24.09
CA PHE A 11 64.04 -96.37 23.50
C PHE A 11 63.40 -97.04 22.29
N LEU A 12 64.02 -96.93 21.11
CA LEU A 12 63.53 -97.57 19.89
C LEU A 12 64.12 -98.97 19.75
N ALA A 13 63.29 -100.01 19.70
CA ALA A 13 63.67 -101.35 19.25
C ALA A 13 63.36 -101.52 17.76
N ARG A 14 63.83 -102.62 17.14
CA ARG A 14 63.62 -102.91 15.71
C ARG A 14 62.15 -102.85 15.27
N THR A 15 61.20 -103.12 16.16
CA THR A 15 59.76 -103.17 15.84
C THR A 15 58.85 -102.37 16.77
N LYS A 16 59.32 -101.88 17.93
CA LYS A 16 58.48 -101.21 18.95
C LYS A 16 59.23 -100.10 19.67
N ILE A 17 58.49 -99.10 20.17
CA ILE A 17 59.02 -98.00 20.99
C ILE A 17 58.72 -98.30 22.46
N PHE A 18 59.74 -98.24 23.31
CA PHE A 18 59.63 -98.44 24.76
C PHE A 18 59.74 -97.09 25.48
N ILE A 19 58.78 -96.79 26.35
CA ILE A 19 58.69 -95.54 27.10
C ILE A 19 59.12 -95.80 28.55
N ARG A 20 60.16 -95.11 29.02
CA ARG A 20 60.78 -95.41 30.33
C ARG A 20 60.00 -94.87 31.53
N HIS A 21 59.29 -93.74 31.37
CA HIS A 21 58.61 -93.07 32.48
C HIS A 21 57.13 -92.81 32.15
N PRO A 22 56.18 -93.17 33.05
CA PRO A 22 54.75 -92.95 32.85
C PRO A 22 54.39 -91.50 32.52
N ARG A 23 55.08 -90.53 33.13
CA ARG A 23 54.89 -89.08 32.87
C ARG A 23 55.09 -88.70 31.40
N THR A 24 55.97 -89.39 30.68
CA THR A 24 56.23 -89.11 29.25
C THR A 24 55.10 -89.68 28.37
N LEU A 25 54.57 -90.85 28.72
CA LEU A 25 53.39 -91.42 28.06
C LEU A 25 52.18 -90.50 28.23
N PHE A 26 51.86 -90.09 29.47
CA PHE A 26 50.73 -89.18 29.72
C PHE A 26 50.92 -87.81 29.05
N ALA A 27 52.12 -87.22 29.08
CA ALA A 27 52.36 -85.95 28.40
C ALA A 27 52.25 -86.02 26.87
N THR A 28 52.63 -87.15 26.26
CA THR A 28 52.47 -87.36 24.81
C THR A 28 51.03 -87.61 24.43
N GLU A 29 50.27 -88.35 25.25
CA GLU A 29 48.83 -88.52 25.08
C GLU A 29 48.08 -87.19 25.25
N ASP A 30 48.39 -86.40 26.29
CA ASP A 30 47.82 -85.06 26.49
C ASP A 30 48.13 -84.13 25.31
N ALA A 31 49.37 -84.13 24.82
CA ALA A 31 49.77 -83.36 23.64
C ALA A 31 49.04 -83.84 22.37
N PHE A 32 48.82 -85.15 22.22
CA PHE A 32 48.04 -85.73 21.13
C PHE A 32 46.57 -85.28 21.21
N GLN A 33 45.93 -85.35 22.38
CA GLN A 33 44.56 -84.87 22.58
C GLN A 33 44.43 -83.38 22.29
N VAL A 34 45.38 -82.55 22.78
CA VAL A 34 45.40 -81.11 22.47
C VAL A 34 45.56 -80.85 20.97
N CYS A 35 46.44 -81.57 20.27
CA CYS A 35 46.63 -81.45 18.83
C CYS A 35 45.38 -81.90 18.05
N LYS A 36 44.72 -82.98 18.48
CA LYS A 36 43.45 -83.46 17.92
C LYS A 36 42.35 -82.39 18.05
N HIS A 37 42.21 -81.78 19.23
CA HIS A 37 41.26 -80.67 19.43
C HIS A 37 41.62 -79.44 18.59
N LYS A 38 42.90 -79.04 18.52
CA LYS A 38 43.35 -77.92 17.67
C LYS A 38 43.06 -78.16 16.19
N LEU A 39 43.28 -79.38 15.70
CA LEU A 39 42.98 -79.75 14.32
C LEU A 39 41.47 -79.68 14.06
N ALA A 40 40.65 -80.22 14.96
CA ALA A 40 39.21 -80.13 14.88
C ALA A 40 38.73 -78.67 14.83
N THR A 41 39.25 -77.80 15.71
CA THR A 41 38.93 -76.37 15.70
C THR A 41 39.32 -75.69 14.39
N ARG A 42 40.48 -76.03 13.79
CA ARG A 42 40.89 -75.47 12.49
C ARG A 42 39.97 -75.89 11.36
N ILE A 43 39.58 -77.17 11.31
CA ILE A 43 38.64 -77.67 10.30
C ILE A 43 37.27 -77.01 10.48
N GLN A 44 36.77 -76.95 11.72
CA GLN A 44 35.50 -76.29 12.05
C GLN A 44 35.52 -74.80 11.70
N ALA A 45 36.60 -74.08 12.02
CA ALA A 45 36.74 -72.66 11.68
C ALA A 45 36.72 -72.45 10.16
N LYS A 46 37.44 -73.28 9.40
CA LYS A 46 37.44 -73.19 7.92
C LYS A 46 36.06 -73.48 7.32
N TYR A 47 35.36 -74.50 7.82
CA TYR A 47 33.99 -74.80 7.38
C TYR A 47 33.00 -73.69 7.75
N LYS A 48 33.04 -73.16 8.99
CA LYS A 48 32.21 -72.02 9.40
C LYS A 48 32.42 -70.80 8.51
N GLY A 49 33.68 -70.48 8.19
CA GLY A 49 34.03 -69.41 7.26
C GLY A 49 33.50 -69.65 5.84
N TYR A 50 33.65 -70.86 5.31
CA TYR A 50 33.09 -71.25 4.01
C TYR A 50 31.57 -71.09 3.96
N ARG A 51 30.86 -71.59 4.98
CA ARG A 51 29.40 -71.50 5.07
C ARG A 51 28.91 -70.05 5.07
N VAL A 52 29.45 -69.23 5.98
CA VAL A 52 29.06 -67.81 6.11
C VAL A 52 29.41 -67.03 4.84
N LYS A 53 30.56 -67.29 4.22
CA LYS A 53 30.94 -66.65 2.95
C LYS A 53 29.96 -67.03 1.83
N GLY A 54 29.53 -68.29 1.77
CA GLY A 54 28.52 -68.74 0.83
C GLY A 54 27.18 -68.01 1.01
N ASP A 55 26.71 -67.88 2.25
CA ASP A 55 25.47 -67.17 2.57
C ASP A 55 25.56 -65.68 2.23
N PHE A 56 26.68 -65.02 2.56
CA PHE A 56 26.92 -63.61 2.21
C PHE A 56 26.94 -63.38 0.69
N VAL A 57 27.60 -64.25 -0.08
CA VAL A 57 27.64 -64.12 -1.55
C VAL A 57 26.24 -64.24 -2.13
N LYS A 58 25.43 -65.21 -1.67
CA LYS A 58 24.03 -65.37 -2.09
C LYS A 58 23.20 -64.11 -1.80
N GLN A 59 23.32 -63.56 -0.59
CA GLN A 59 22.62 -62.33 -0.20
C GLN A 59 23.08 -61.13 -1.06
N LYS A 60 24.39 -60.98 -1.28
CA LYS A 60 24.95 -59.90 -2.11
C LYS A 60 24.48 -60.00 -3.57
N GLU A 61 24.46 -61.20 -4.14
CA GLU A 61 23.95 -61.43 -5.49
C GLU A 61 22.46 -61.10 -5.61
N ALA A 62 21.65 -61.53 -4.63
CA ALA A 62 20.23 -61.21 -4.59
C ALA A 62 20.00 -59.68 -4.47
N ALA A 63 20.72 -59.01 -3.58
CA ALA A 63 20.66 -57.55 -3.43
C ALA A 63 21.07 -56.84 -4.73
N THR A 64 22.19 -57.25 -5.35
CA THR A 64 22.67 -56.66 -6.61
C THR A 64 21.64 -56.83 -7.74
N LYS A 65 20.97 -57.99 -7.83
CA LYS A 65 19.89 -58.23 -8.79
C LYS A 65 18.69 -57.31 -8.57
N ILE A 66 18.27 -57.13 -7.32
CA ILE A 66 17.16 -56.22 -6.99
C ILE A 66 17.53 -54.78 -7.32
N GLU A 67 18.72 -54.34 -6.91
CA GLU A 67 19.19 -52.97 -7.17
C GLU A 67 19.30 -52.67 -8.66
N THR A 68 19.88 -53.58 -9.46
CA THR A 68 20.00 -53.41 -10.91
C THR A 68 18.64 -53.37 -11.59
N CYS A 69 17.70 -54.24 -11.19
CA CYS A 69 16.33 -54.22 -11.67
C CYS A 69 15.63 -52.89 -11.33
N TRP A 70 15.78 -52.41 -10.08
CA TRP A 70 15.21 -51.16 -9.63
C TRP A 70 15.77 -49.95 -10.38
N ARG A 71 17.10 -49.85 -10.54
CA ARG A 71 17.74 -48.80 -11.36
C ARG A 71 17.21 -48.81 -12.79
N GLY A 72 17.05 -50.00 -13.38
CA GLY A 72 16.46 -50.15 -14.72
C GLY A 72 15.00 -49.69 -14.80
N LEU A 73 14.19 -50.01 -13.79
CA LEU A 73 12.80 -49.56 -13.70
C LEU A 73 12.70 -48.03 -13.59
N MET A 74 13.52 -47.42 -12.73
CA MET A 74 13.58 -45.96 -12.59
C MET A 74 14.02 -45.28 -13.88
N ALA A 75 15.01 -45.82 -14.59
CA ALA A 75 15.45 -45.31 -15.88
C ALA A 75 14.34 -45.38 -16.95
N ARG A 76 13.53 -46.44 -16.96
CA ARG A 76 12.36 -46.56 -17.86
C ARG A 76 11.28 -45.54 -17.54
N LYS A 77 10.92 -45.38 -16.26
CA LYS A 77 9.97 -44.34 -15.81
C LYS A 77 10.42 -42.92 -16.21
N GLU A 78 11.71 -42.63 -16.03
CA GLU A 78 12.28 -41.34 -16.41
C GLU A 78 12.25 -41.13 -17.94
N ARG A 79 12.54 -42.17 -18.72
CA ARG A 79 12.38 -42.14 -20.19
C ARG A 79 10.94 -41.87 -20.61
N GLU A 80 9.97 -42.55 -20.00
CA GLU A 80 8.53 -42.35 -20.26
C GLU A 80 8.11 -40.91 -19.94
N LYS A 81 8.54 -40.37 -18.79
CA LYS A 81 8.30 -38.99 -18.40
C LYS A 81 8.86 -37.99 -19.41
N ARG A 82 10.08 -38.21 -19.90
CA ARG A 82 10.69 -37.37 -20.94
C ARG A 82 9.93 -37.46 -22.26
N ALA A 83 9.55 -38.67 -22.68
CA ALA A 83 8.77 -38.87 -23.90
C ALA A 83 7.39 -38.20 -23.81
N TRP A 84 6.74 -38.27 -22.64
CA TRP A 84 5.49 -37.54 -22.38
C TRP A 84 5.68 -36.03 -22.44
N ALA A 85 6.72 -35.49 -21.80
CA ALA A 85 7.02 -34.06 -21.83
C ALA A 85 7.24 -33.55 -23.27
N VAL A 86 7.96 -34.30 -24.11
CA VAL A 86 8.15 -33.97 -25.53
C VAL A 86 6.81 -33.88 -26.26
N LYS A 87 5.91 -34.85 -26.06
CA LYS A 87 4.57 -34.84 -26.67
C LYS A 87 3.76 -33.62 -26.25
N VAL A 88 3.79 -33.25 -24.97
CA VAL A 88 3.10 -32.06 -24.44
C VAL A 88 3.62 -30.78 -25.09
N ILE A 89 4.94 -30.62 -25.17
CA ILE A 89 5.57 -29.43 -25.79
C ILE A 89 5.22 -29.36 -27.28
N GLN A 90 5.32 -30.48 -28.01
CA GLN A 90 4.96 -30.53 -29.43
C GLN A 90 3.49 -30.17 -29.66
N LYS A 91 2.58 -30.70 -28.83
CA LYS A 91 1.15 -30.37 -28.89
C LYS A 91 0.91 -28.88 -28.65
N PHE A 92 1.59 -28.29 -27.66
CA PHE A 92 1.50 -26.85 -27.39
C PHE A 92 1.98 -26.00 -28.56
N ILE A 93 3.13 -26.34 -29.16
CA ILE A 93 3.68 -25.61 -30.33
C ILE A 93 2.72 -25.74 -31.51
N LYS A 94 2.19 -26.94 -31.77
CA LYS A 94 1.22 -27.17 -32.85
C LYS A 94 -0.04 -26.33 -32.65
N GLY A 95 -0.59 -26.29 -31.44
CA GLY A 95 -1.73 -25.42 -31.10
C GLY A 95 -1.43 -23.93 -31.21
N PHE A 96 -0.19 -23.50 -30.92
CA PHE A 96 0.24 -22.12 -31.14
C PHE A 96 0.29 -21.74 -32.62
N MET A 97 0.75 -22.66 -33.48
CA MET A 97 0.80 -22.46 -34.93
C MET A 97 -0.61 -22.30 -35.52
N THR A 98 -1.57 -23.14 -35.09
CA THR A 98 -2.96 -23.15 -35.56
C THR A 98 -3.90 -22.26 -34.73
N ARG A 99 -3.37 -21.26 -34.02
CA ARG A 99 -4.14 -20.39 -33.10
C ARG A 99 -5.20 -19.50 -33.77
N ASN A 100 -5.07 -19.25 -35.07
CA ASN A 100 -5.99 -18.42 -35.85
C ASN A 100 -7.09 -19.25 -36.53
N GLU A 101 -6.97 -20.58 -36.50
CA GLU A 101 -7.93 -21.51 -37.07
C GLU A 101 -9.09 -21.75 -36.09
N PRO A 102 -10.26 -22.23 -36.58
CA PRO A 102 -11.34 -22.66 -35.70
C PRO A 102 -10.87 -23.75 -34.72
N SER A 103 -11.61 -23.92 -33.62
CA SER A 103 -11.27 -24.89 -32.58
C SER A 103 -11.22 -26.31 -33.15
N CYS A 104 -10.05 -26.94 -33.06
CA CYS A 104 -9.75 -28.31 -33.46
C CYS A 104 -9.10 -29.08 -32.31
N ASN A 105 -8.90 -30.39 -32.47
CA ASN A 105 -8.27 -31.22 -31.45
C ASN A 105 -6.83 -30.80 -31.11
N ASP A 106 -6.13 -30.16 -32.07
CA ASP A 106 -4.74 -29.73 -31.90
C ASP A 106 -4.61 -28.38 -31.17
N ASN A 107 -5.55 -27.43 -31.36
CA ASN A 107 -5.47 -26.09 -30.77
C ASN A 107 -6.31 -25.89 -29.51
N SER A 108 -7.28 -26.77 -29.23
CA SER A 108 -8.25 -26.60 -28.14
C SER A 108 -7.60 -26.36 -26.77
N GLU A 109 -6.58 -27.15 -26.42
CA GLU A 109 -5.83 -27.01 -25.17
C GLU A 109 -5.04 -25.70 -25.10
N TYR A 110 -4.42 -25.30 -26.21
CA TYR A 110 -3.69 -24.03 -26.29
C TYR A 110 -4.65 -22.83 -26.13
N LEU A 111 -5.81 -22.86 -26.80
CA LEU A 111 -6.82 -21.81 -26.68
C LEU A 111 -7.39 -21.74 -25.25
N ALA A 112 -7.66 -22.88 -24.62
CA ALA A 112 -8.08 -22.95 -23.22
C ALA A 112 -7.02 -22.35 -22.28
N TYR A 113 -5.75 -22.71 -22.50
CA TYR A 113 -4.61 -22.16 -21.76
C TYR A 113 -4.52 -20.63 -21.91
N VAL A 114 -4.60 -20.09 -23.14
CA VAL A 114 -4.53 -18.64 -23.39
C VAL A 114 -5.67 -17.91 -22.68
N ARG A 115 -6.90 -18.45 -22.75
CA ARG A 115 -8.07 -17.89 -22.08
C ARG A 115 -7.87 -17.86 -20.55
N GLN A 116 -7.48 -19.00 -19.96
CA GLN A 116 -7.26 -19.12 -18.52
C GLN A 116 -6.12 -18.21 -18.04
N ASN A 117 -4.97 -18.25 -18.72
CA ASN A 117 -3.80 -17.46 -18.36
C ASN A 117 -4.10 -15.96 -18.44
N TYR A 118 -4.83 -15.52 -19.47
CA TYR A 118 -5.25 -14.12 -19.57
C TYR A 118 -6.14 -13.71 -18.39
N LEU A 119 -7.12 -14.53 -18.00
CA LEU A 119 -8.01 -14.23 -16.88
C LEU A 119 -7.28 -14.18 -15.53
N ILE A 120 -6.31 -15.08 -15.31
CA ILE A 120 -5.47 -15.08 -14.10
C ILE A 120 -4.64 -13.80 -14.04
N ARG A 121 -3.92 -13.46 -15.12
CA ARG A 121 -3.11 -12.24 -15.18
C ARG A 121 -3.98 -10.99 -15.07
N LEU A 122 -5.17 -11.00 -15.68
CA LEU A 122 -6.10 -9.89 -15.59
C LEU A 122 -6.53 -9.66 -14.15
N ARG A 123 -6.88 -10.72 -13.40
CA ARG A 123 -7.24 -10.64 -11.97
C ARG A 123 -6.15 -9.95 -11.15
N GLU A 124 -4.89 -10.26 -11.41
CA GLU A 124 -3.74 -9.69 -10.69
C GLU A 124 -3.47 -8.23 -11.07
N ASN A 125 -3.86 -7.81 -12.27
CA ASN A 125 -3.62 -6.49 -12.84
C ASN A 125 -4.91 -5.66 -13.01
N LEU A 126 -5.92 -5.89 -12.18
CA LEU A 126 -7.14 -5.08 -12.20
C LEU A 126 -6.85 -3.65 -11.67
N PRO A 127 -7.45 -2.60 -12.29
CA PRO A 127 -7.42 -1.25 -11.73
C PRO A 127 -7.88 -1.23 -10.28
N LYS A 128 -7.15 -0.55 -9.40
CA LYS A 128 -7.53 -0.46 -7.97
C LYS A 128 -8.47 0.71 -7.72
N THR A 129 -8.35 1.76 -8.52
CA THR A 129 -9.13 2.99 -8.38
C THR A 129 -9.87 3.34 -9.68
N VAL A 130 -10.94 4.14 -9.56
CA VAL A 130 -11.73 4.60 -10.72
C VAL A 130 -10.91 5.48 -11.66
N LEU A 131 -9.88 6.15 -11.15
CA LEU A 131 -8.98 7.01 -11.94
C LEU A 131 -8.05 6.18 -12.84
N GLU A 132 -7.70 4.97 -12.43
CA GLU A 132 -6.85 4.02 -13.16
C GLU A 132 -7.66 3.15 -14.14
N LYS A 133 -8.89 3.55 -14.52
CA LYS A 133 -9.77 2.77 -15.42
C LYS A 133 -9.13 2.37 -16.76
N ASP A 134 -8.11 3.10 -17.17
CA ASP A 134 -7.39 2.87 -18.43
C ASP A 134 -6.22 1.89 -18.28
N CYS A 135 -5.79 1.60 -17.06
CA CYS A 135 -4.81 0.57 -16.72
C CYS A 135 -5.43 -0.82 -16.85
N TRP A 136 -5.65 -1.28 -18.08
CA TRP A 136 -6.22 -2.58 -18.39
C TRP A 136 -5.22 -3.45 -19.15
N LEU A 137 -5.05 -4.70 -18.74
CA LEU A 137 -4.10 -5.61 -19.37
C LEU A 137 -4.42 -5.81 -20.87
N THR A 138 -3.39 -5.75 -21.71
CA THR A 138 -3.53 -5.98 -23.15
C THR A 138 -4.00 -7.42 -23.42
N PRO A 139 -5.16 -7.61 -24.07
CA PRO A 139 -5.68 -8.95 -24.33
C PRO A 139 -5.00 -9.63 -25.52
N PRO A 140 -4.85 -10.96 -25.48
CA PRO A 140 -4.60 -11.76 -26.68
C PRO A 140 -5.70 -11.53 -27.74
N PRO A 141 -5.42 -11.70 -29.04
CA PRO A 141 -6.38 -11.47 -30.12
C PRO A 141 -7.72 -12.19 -29.91
N ILE A 142 -7.69 -13.47 -29.52
CA ILE A 142 -8.89 -14.28 -29.25
C ILE A 142 -9.73 -13.79 -28.07
N MET A 143 -9.14 -13.02 -27.15
CA MET A 143 -9.80 -12.49 -25.95
C MET A 143 -10.15 -11.00 -26.08
N LYS A 144 -9.96 -10.36 -27.24
CA LYS A 144 -10.15 -8.92 -27.39
C LYS A 144 -11.59 -8.49 -27.07
N GLU A 145 -12.58 -9.17 -27.64
CA GLU A 145 -14.00 -8.89 -27.41
C GLU A 145 -14.40 -9.16 -25.95
N ALA A 146 -14.03 -10.33 -25.43
CA ALA A 146 -14.28 -10.70 -24.04
C ALA A 146 -13.66 -9.69 -23.06
N SER A 147 -12.43 -9.25 -23.33
CA SER A 147 -11.72 -8.25 -22.54
C SER A 147 -12.43 -6.91 -22.51
N GLN A 148 -12.96 -6.45 -23.65
CA GLN A 148 -13.74 -5.21 -23.71
C GLN A 148 -15.03 -5.30 -22.89
N LEU A 149 -15.73 -6.43 -22.95
CA LEU A 149 -16.94 -6.68 -22.15
C LEU A 149 -16.60 -6.70 -20.65
N LEU A 150 -15.55 -7.44 -20.27
CA LEU A 150 -15.07 -7.50 -18.90
C LEU A 150 -14.64 -6.11 -18.37
N LYS A 151 -13.94 -5.31 -19.18
CA LYS A 151 -13.56 -3.94 -18.82
C LYS A 151 -14.79 -3.08 -18.52
N LYS A 152 -15.79 -3.11 -19.40
CA LYS A 152 -17.05 -2.36 -19.23
C LYS A 152 -17.78 -2.77 -17.95
N LEU A 153 -17.91 -4.08 -17.70
CA LEU A 153 -18.55 -4.62 -16.50
C LEU A 153 -17.80 -4.23 -15.23
N TYR A 154 -16.47 -4.38 -15.23
CA TYR A 154 -15.63 -4.09 -14.07
C TYR A 154 -15.65 -2.60 -13.72
N VAL A 155 -15.46 -1.71 -14.70
CA VAL A 155 -15.51 -0.26 -14.48
C VAL A 155 -16.89 0.17 -13.94
N ARG A 156 -17.98 -0.36 -14.52
CA ARG A 156 -19.33 -0.09 -14.02
C ARG A 156 -19.50 -0.53 -12.57
N GLN A 157 -19.01 -1.71 -12.22
CA GLN A 157 -19.08 -2.23 -10.85
C GLN A 157 -18.22 -1.42 -9.89
N MET A 158 -17.01 -1.01 -10.28
CA MET A 158 -16.15 -0.14 -9.47
C MET A 158 -16.82 1.20 -9.17
N VAL A 159 -17.35 1.86 -10.20
CA VAL A 159 -18.05 3.14 -10.06
C VAL A 159 -19.27 2.97 -9.14
N LYS A 160 -20.06 1.91 -9.34
CA LYS A 160 -21.22 1.61 -8.48
C LYS A 160 -20.81 1.35 -7.03
N LYS A 161 -19.73 0.61 -6.80
CA LYS A 161 -19.18 0.35 -5.45
C LYS A 161 -18.72 1.65 -4.80
N TYR A 162 -18.05 2.53 -5.53
CA TYR A 162 -17.62 3.84 -5.04
C TYR A 162 -18.81 4.73 -4.67
N ILE A 163 -19.78 4.89 -5.59
CA ILE A 163 -20.97 5.74 -5.39
C ILE A 163 -21.85 5.21 -4.26
N ARG A 164 -21.99 3.89 -4.12
CA ARG A 164 -22.79 3.30 -3.02
C ARG A 164 -22.04 3.23 -1.70
N GLY A 165 -20.72 3.21 -1.72
CA GLY A 165 -19.89 3.14 -0.52
C GLY A 165 -19.66 4.50 0.16
N ILE A 166 -19.95 5.61 -0.52
CA ILE A 166 -19.76 6.96 0.04
C ILE A 166 -20.96 7.37 0.89
N THR A 167 -20.71 7.84 2.11
CA THR A 167 -21.75 8.41 2.97
C THR A 167 -22.16 9.80 2.48
N ALA A 168 -23.38 10.25 2.82
CA ALA A 168 -23.86 11.58 2.45
C ALA A 168 -22.93 12.70 2.96
N GLN A 169 -22.47 12.59 4.21
CA GLN A 169 -21.51 13.53 4.81
C GLN A 169 -20.19 13.55 4.04
N ARG A 170 -19.63 12.38 3.68
CA ARG A 170 -18.39 12.31 2.91
C ARG A 170 -18.56 12.88 1.50
N LYS A 171 -19.70 12.63 0.86
CA LYS A 171 -20.03 13.22 -0.45
C LYS A 171 -20.06 14.74 -0.38
N GLN A 172 -20.75 15.32 0.61
CA GLN A 172 -20.78 16.76 0.83
C GLN A 172 -19.38 17.34 1.07
N GLN A 173 -18.57 16.65 1.89
CA GLN A 173 -17.18 17.04 2.15
C GLN A 173 -16.34 17.08 0.87
N LEU A 174 -16.48 16.08 -0.01
CA LEU A 174 -15.76 16.03 -1.29
C LEU A 174 -16.22 17.13 -2.24
N LEU A 175 -17.53 17.39 -2.34
CA LEU A 175 -18.07 18.47 -3.18
C LEU A 175 -17.56 19.84 -2.74
N LEU A 176 -17.51 20.10 -1.43
CA LEU A 176 -16.90 21.32 -0.90
C LEU A 176 -15.42 21.42 -1.27
N LYS A 177 -14.65 20.34 -1.07
CA LYS A 177 -13.22 20.31 -1.39
C LYS A 177 -12.95 20.44 -2.90
N GLU A 178 -13.82 19.92 -3.75
CA GLU A 178 -13.77 20.09 -5.20
C GLU A 178 -13.95 21.56 -5.59
N GLN A 179 -14.95 22.24 -5.02
CA GLN A 179 -15.14 23.68 -5.22
C GLN A 179 -13.93 24.49 -4.73
N THR A 180 -13.42 24.19 -3.53
CA THR A 180 -12.19 24.82 -3.03
C THR A 180 -11.02 24.58 -3.98
N SER A 181 -10.88 23.35 -4.52
CA SER A 181 -9.84 23.02 -5.48
C SER A 181 -9.97 23.84 -6.75
N SER A 182 -11.17 23.96 -7.32
CA SER A 182 -11.41 24.78 -8.50
C SER A 182 -11.00 26.24 -8.30
N MET A 183 -11.21 26.77 -7.09
CA MET A 183 -10.92 28.16 -6.77
C MET A 183 -9.44 28.44 -6.48
N PHE A 184 -8.73 27.53 -5.79
CA PHE A 184 -7.41 27.81 -5.21
C PHE A 184 -6.28 26.92 -5.72
N LYS A 185 -6.55 25.75 -6.31
CA LYS A 185 -5.51 24.82 -6.76
C LYS A 185 -4.63 25.48 -7.83
N GLY A 186 -3.33 25.58 -7.54
CA GLY A 186 -2.36 26.23 -8.43
C GLY A 186 -2.40 27.76 -8.43
N ARG A 187 -3.33 28.39 -7.69
CA ARG A 187 -3.44 29.86 -7.58
C ARG A 187 -2.91 30.40 -6.26
N LYS A 188 -3.03 29.65 -5.16
CA LYS A 188 -2.55 30.03 -3.83
C LYS A 188 -1.59 28.98 -3.24
N GLU A 189 -0.45 29.42 -2.73
CA GLU A 189 0.68 28.56 -2.33
C GLU A 189 0.36 27.60 -1.18
N ASN A 190 -0.35 28.06 -0.13
CA ASN A 190 -0.66 27.25 1.04
C ASN A 190 -1.90 26.33 0.87
N TYR A 191 -2.53 26.31 -0.32
CA TYR A 191 -3.69 25.46 -0.57
C TYR A 191 -3.42 23.95 -0.41
N PRO A 192 -2.30 23.37 -0.91
CA PRO A 192 -2.02 21.94 -0.77
C PRO A 192 -2.00 21.46 0.69
N LEU A 193 -1.49 22.29 1.61
CA LEU A 193 -1.47 22.00 3.05
C LEU A 193 -2.87 21.90 3.66
N SER A 194 -3.85 22.58 3.06
CA SER A 194 -5.25 22.58 3.53
C SER A 194 -6.04 21.34 3.09
N VAL A 195 -5.57 20.59 2.09
CA VAL A 195 -6.33 19.48 1.48
C VAL A 195 -6.61 18.37 2.49
N CYS A 196 -5.61 18.02 3.30
CA CYS A 196 -5.72 16.95 4.30
C CYS A 196 -6.61 17.32 5.51
N ARG A 197 -6.87 18.61 5.74
CA ARG A 197 -7.69 19.08 6.86
C ARG A 197 -9.18 19.02 6.48
N PRO A 198 -10.02 18.20 7.13
CA PRO A 198 -11.45 18.16 6.84
C PRO A 198 -12.12 19.48 7.22
N PHE A 199 -13.20 19.81 6.52
CA PHE A 199 -14.04 20.95 6.86
C PHE A 199 -15.02 20.52 7.95
N LEU A 200 -15.22 21.39 8.95
CA LEU A 200 -16.22 21.17 9.99
C LEU A 200 -17.51 21.87 9.65
N ASP A 201 -18.62 21.49 10.27
CA ASP A 201 -19.92 22.15 10.08
C ASP A 201 -19.89 23.60 10.58
N THR A 202 -19.23 23.86 11.71
CA THR A 202 -19.05 25.18 12.30
C THR A 202 -17.81 25.17 13.20
N ARG A 203 -17.05 26.29 13.27
CA ARG A 203 -15.88 26.44 14.15
C ARG A 203 -16.22 27.10 15.49
N ILE A 204 -17.29 27.88 15.57
CA ILE A 204 -17.79 28.52 16.81
C ILE A 204 -19.19 27.97 17.11
N GLY A 205 -19.33 27.15 18.14
CA GLY A 205 -20.63 26.57 18.48
C GLY A 205 -21.68 27.65 18.82
N PRO A 206 -22.98 27.34 18.73
CA PRO A 206 -24.03 28.27 19.19
C PRO A 206 -23.86 28.61 20.68
N GLU A 207 -23.28 27.71 21.48
CA GLU A 207 -22.93 27.90 22.90
C GLU A 207 -21.99 29.11 23.11
N ASP A 208 -21.04 29.32 22.20
CA ASP A 208 -20.00 30.35 22.29
C ASP A 208 -20.45 31.70 21.69
N ILE A 209 -21.62 31.73 21.06
CA ILE A 209 -22.21 32.93 20.48
C ILE A 209 -23.12 33.56 21.54
N SER A 210 -22.96 34.87 21.77
CA SER A 210 -23.79 35.58 22.73
C SER A 210 -25.29 35.42 22.41
N ILE A 211 -26.07 35.08 23.43
CA ILE A 211 -27.53 34.86 23.34
C ILE A 211 -28.24 36.07 22.70
N LYS A 212 -27.76 37.29 22.95
CA LYS A 212 -28.33 38.52 22.34
C LYS A 212 -28.18 38.53 20.82
N VAL A 213 -27.01 38.10 20.33
CA VAL A 213 -26.74 38.02 18.89
C VAL A 213 -27.57 36.91 18.26
N LEU A 214 -27.68 35.76 18.92
CA LEU A 214 -28.58 34.69 18.49
C LEU A 214 -30.03 35.16 18.40
N GLN A 215 -30.51 35.92 19.39
CA GLN A 215 -31.86 36.51 19.38
C GLN A 215 -32.08 37.47 18.21
N MET A 216 -31.09 38.31 17.88
CA MET A 216 -31.18 39.24 16.74
C MET A 216 -31.15 38.52 15.40
N ILE A 217 -30.45 37.39 15.31
CA ILE A 217 -30.29 36.59 14.09
C ILE A 217 -31.33 35.46 14.03
N ARG A 218 -32.23 35.31 15.01
CA ARG A 218 -33.18 34.17 15.12
C ARG A 218 -33.97 33.88 13.84
N HIS A 219 -34.29 34.92 13.08
CA HIS A 219 -35.04 34.81 11.83
C HIS A 219 -34.22 34.15 10.70
N GLU A 220 -32.89 34.18 10.80
CA GLU A 220 -31.95 33.66 9.82
C GLU A 220 -31.19 32.45 10.39
N HIS A 221 -31.28 31.31 9.72
CA HIS A 221 -30.54 30.12 10.16
C HIS A 221 -29.03 30.28 9.95
N ILE A 222 -28.25 30.12 11.03
CA ILE A 222 -26.78 30.11 10.99
C ILE A 222 -26.31 28.84 10.27
N ARG A 223 -25.48 29.02 9.24
CA ARG A 223 -24.91 27.91 8.46
C ARG A 223 -23.46 27.63 8.82
N TYR A 224 -22.70 28.66 9.18
CA TYR A 224 -21.29 28.54 9.55
C TYR A 224 -20.85 29.74 10.38
N SER A 225 -19.96 29.52 11.33
CA SER A 225 -19.30 30.59 12.08
C SER A 225 -17.82 30.26 12.29
N VAL A 226 -16.99 31.31 12.26
CA VAL A 226 -15.53 31.19 12.32
C VAL A 226 -14.92 32.39 13.05
N PRO A 227 -13.87 32.19 13.86
CA PRO A 227 -13.14 33.30 14.46
C PRO A 227 -12.28 33.98 13.41
N VAL A 228 -12.28 35.31 13.42
CA VAL A 228 -11.49 36.13 12.50
C VAL A 228 -10.85 37.29 13.25
N VAL A 229 -9.75 37.80 12.71
CA VAL A 229 -9.15 39.06 13.17
C VAL A 229 -9.46 40.12 12.14
N LYS A 230 -10.25 41.13 12.53
CA LYS A 230 -10.55 42.29 11.72
C LYS A 230 -9.44 43.33 11.86
N TYR A 231 -8.98 43.87 10.74
CA TYR A 231 -8.08 45.03 10.74
C TYR A 231 -8.90 46.31 10.55
N ASP A 232 -8.69 47.29 11.45
CA ASP A 232 -9.36 48.58 11.35
C ASP A 232 -8.94 49.35 10.09
N ARG A 233 -9.89 50.03 9.46
CA ARG A 233 -9.64 50.81 8.22
C ARG A 233 -8.67 51.97 8.44
N ASN A 234 -8.79 52.63 9.58
CA ASN A 234 -7.95 53.76 9.97
C ASN A 234 -6.92 53.28 11.00
N GLY A 235 -5.83 52.67 10.51
CA GLY A 235 -4.68 52.30 11.34
C GLY A 235 -4.39 50.81 11.46
N PHE A 236 -5.20 49.93 10.86
CA PHE A 236 -4.94 48.48 10.77
C PHE A 236 -4.65 47.80 12.11
N ARG A 237 -5.30 48.26 13.19
CA ARG A 237 -5.20 47.58 14.48
C ARG A 237 -5.99 46.26 14.43
N PRO A 238 -5.39 45.14 14.84
CA PRO A 238 -6.07 43.85 14.85
C PRO A 238 -7.11 43.81 15.96
N ARG A 239 -8.32 43.33 15.64
CA ARG A 239 -9.41 43.12 16.59
C ARG A 239 -10.05 41.76 16.36
N VAL A 240 -10.11 40.93 17.39
CA VAL A 240 -10.76 39.62 17.31
C VAL A 240 -12.27 39.80 17.17
N ARG A 241 -12.87 39.11 16.19
CA ARG A 241 -14.28 39.15 15.86
C ARG A 241 -14.76 37.74 15.50
N GLN A 242 -16.06 37.53 15.57
CA GLN A 242 -16.70 36.33 15.06
C GLN A 242 -17.34 36.67 13.72
N LEU A 243 -17.06 35.87 12.68
CA LEU A 243 -17.71 35.97 11.38
C LEU A 243 -18.75 34.86 11.28
N ILE A 244 -20.02 35.23 11.10
CA ILE A 244 -21.15 34.32 11.07
C ILE A 244 -21.82 34.42 9.70
N PHE A 245 -21.94 33.30 9.00
CA PHE A 245 -22.70 33.19 7.75
C PHE A 245 -24.08 32.61 8.04
N THR A 246 -25.11 33.40 7.73
CA THR A 246 -26.50 32.96 7.69
C THR A 246 -26.91 32.67 6.26
N GLN A 247 -28.16 32.25 6.04
CA GLN A 247 -28.69 32.03 4.69
C GLN A 247 -28.84 33.34 3.87
N GLU A 248 -28.93 34.50 4.51
CA GLU A 248 -29.20 35.79 3.84
C GLU A 248 -27.99 36.73 3.84
N ALA A 249 -27.17 36.71 4.89
CA ALA A 249 -26.11 37.68 5.10
C ALA A 249 -24.91 37.12 5.88
N ALA A 250 -23.80 37.85 5.82
CA ALA A 250 -22.64 37.67 6.68
C ALA A 250 -22.61 38.72 7.80
N TYR A 251 -22.43 38.29 9.04
CA TYR A 251 -22.40 39.14 10.22
C TYR A 251 -21.01 39.15 10.84
N LEU A 252 -20.52 40.36 11.14
CA LEU A 252 -19.31 40.55 11.93
C LEU A 252 -19.68 40.97 13.35
N VAL A 253 -19.35 40.14 14.33
CA VAL A 253 -19.80 40.25 15.72
C VAL A 253 -18.61 40.49 16.65
N GLU A 254 -18.81 41.38 17.61
CA GLU A 254 -17.93 41.57 18.78
C GLU A 254 -18.75 41.25 20.02
N GLU A 255 -18.45 40.14 20.69
CA GLU A 255 -19.14 39.68 21.91
C GLU A 255 -20.67 39.66 21.73
N ALA A 256 -21.39 40.61 22.35
CA ALA A 256 -22.84 40.72 22.30
C ALA A 256 -23.37 41.73 21.26
N LYS A 257 -22.50 42.33 20.43
CA LYS A 257 -22.87 43.41 19.50
C LYS A 257 -22.53 43.04 18.06
N ILE A 258 -23.53 43.14 17.18
CA ILE A 258 -23.34 43.07 15.72
C ILE A 258 -22.71 44.39 15.26
N LYS A 259 -21.51 44.32 14.67
CA LYS A 259 -20.79 45.51 14.18
C LYS A 259 -21.11 45.85 12.74
N GLN A 260 -21.33 44.84 11.91
CA GLN A 260 -21.63 45.00 10.50
C GLN A 260 -22.40 43.78 10.01
N ARG A 261 -23.48 44.02 9.26
CA ARG A 261 -24.21 43.05 8.45
C ARG A 261 -23.84 43.31 6.99
N ILE A 262 -23.55 42.25 6.23
CA ILE A 262 -23.26 42.32 4.80
C ILE A 262 -24.20 41.35 4.12
N ASP A 263 -25.21 41.88 3.45
CA ASP A 263 -26.12 41.05 2.66
C ASP A 263 -25.38 40.45 1.45
N TYR A 264 -25.74 39.23 1.06
CA TYR A 264 -25.04 38.60 -0.06
C TYR A 264 -25.29 39.31 -1.39
N SER A 265 -26.38 40.07 -1.52
CA SER A 265 -26.65 40.94 -2.68
C SER A 265 -25.58 42.02 -2.83
N SER A 266 -25.19 42.68 -1.73
CA SER A 266 -24.20 43.77 -1.72
C SER A 266 -22.74 43.29 -1.79
N LEU A 267 -22.47 41.99 -1.63
CA LEU A 267 -21.11 41.45 -1.78
C LEU A 267 -20.66 41.45 -3.26
N LYS A 268 -19.79 42.39 -3.66
CA LYS A 268 -19.19 42.42 -5.02
C LYS A 268 -18.28 41.22 -5.26
N GLY A 269 -17.47 40.88 -4.26
CA GLY A 269 -16.60 39.73 -4.29
C GLY A 269 -15.58 39.70 -3.18
N VAL A 270 -14.65 38.75 -3.26
CA VAL A 270 -13.64 38.53 -2.23
C VAL A 270 -12.27 38.45 -2.89
N SER A 271 -11.32 39.21 -2.37
CA SER A 271 -9.93 39.16 -2.82
C SER A 271 -9.05 38.48 -1.78
N VAL A 272 -8.19 37.60 -2.26
CA VAL A 272 -7.21 36.84 -1.47
C VAL A 272 -5.87 36.94 -2.19
N SER A 273 -4.76 36.94 -1.46
CA SER A 273 -3.42 36.87 -2.05
C SER A 273 -3.08 35.49 -2.62
N ASN A 274 -2.07 35.41 -3.47
CA ASN A 274 -1.47 34.16 -3.94
C ASN A 274 -0.49 33.51 -2.94
N LEU A 275 0.00 34.26 -1.94
CA LEU A 275 1.01 33.80 -1.00
C LEU A 275 0.44 32.88 0.10
N SER A 276 1.32 32.37 0.97
CA SER A 276 0.97 31.49 2.09
C SER A 276 0.28 32.16 3.29
N ASP A 277 -0.25 33.37 3.14
CA ASP A 277 -1.00 34.08 4.19
C ASP A 277 -2.47 33.68 4.29
N ASN A 278 -3.11 34.22 5.33
CA ASN A 278 -4.46 33.91 5.78
C ASN A 278 -5.41 35.13 5.69
N PHE A 279 -5.10 36.12 4.84
CA PHE A 279 -5.91 37.31 4.68
C PHE A 279 -6.99 37.14 3.61
N LEU A 280 -8.13 37.79 3.83
CA LEU A 280 -9.21 37.94 2.87
C LEU A 280 -9.80 39.34 2.97
N ILE A 281 -10.23 39.86 1.82
CA ILE A 281 -10.83 41.19 1.70
C ILE A 281 -12.21 41.04 1.10
N LEU A 282 -13.25 41.42 1.85
CA LEU A 282 -14.63 41.41 1.38
C LEU A 282 -14.95 42.76 0.74
N HIS A 283 -15.29 42.74 -0.54
CA HIS A 283 -15.70 43.92 -1.30
C HIS A 283 -17.21 44.08 -1.26
N VAL A 284 -17.69 45.22 -0.78
CA VAL A 284 -19.12 45.50 -0.58
C VAL A 284 -19.57 46.66 -1.47
N THR A 285 -20.78 46.61 -2.01
CA THR A 285 -21.41 47.74 -2.71
C THR A 285 -21.80 48.83 -1.73
N PHE A 286 -21.71 50.07 -2.17
CA PHE A 286 -22.11 51.24 -1.40
C PHE A 286 -23.45 51.71 -1.95
N ASP A 287 -24.52 51.49 -1.21
CA ASP A 287 -25.82 52.05 -1.58
C ASP A 287 -26.10 53.36 -0.82
N ASP A 288 -25.51 53.55 0.38
CA ASP A 288 -25.61 54.79 1.18
C ASP A 288 -24.26 55.28 1.72
N ILE A 289 -24.11 56.60 1.88
CA ILE A 289 -22.93 57.26 2.49
C ILE A 289 -22.66 56.80 3.94
N LYS A 290 -23.71 56.33 4.64
CA LYS A 290 -23.63 55.84 6.02
C LYS A 290 -23.18 54.37 6.12
N GLN A 291 -23.15 53.63 5.01
CA GLN A 291 -22.80 52.21 5.02
C GLN A 291 -21.29 52.02 5.11
N LYS A 292 -20.91 50.97 5.85
CA LYS A 292 -19.51 50.60 6.06
C LYS A 292 -19.02 49.87 4.81
N GLY A 293 -17.92 50.34 4.21
CA GLY A 293 -17.29 49.70 3.04
C GLY A 293 -16.63 48.35 3.30
N ASP A 294 -15.54 48.11 2.58
CA ASP A 294 -14.84 46.83 2.54
C ASP A 294 -14.27 46.42 3.91
N LEU A 295 -14.03 45.12 4.06
CA LEU A 295 -13.49 44.51 5.27
C LEU A 295 -12.19 43.77 4.96
N VAL A 296 -11.15 44.09 5.71
CA VAL A 296 -9.89 43.35 5.74
C VAL A 296 -9.90 42.41 6.95
N LEU A 297 -9.91 41.11 6.70
CA LEU A 297 -10.00 40.07 7.72
C LEU A 297 -8.83 39.08 7.57
N GLN A 298 -8.38 38.54 8.69
CA GLN A 298 -7.47 37.41 8.74
C GLN A 298 -8.23 36.21 9.33
N CYS A 299 -8.19 35.08 8.64
CA CYS A 299 -8.92 33.86 9.00
C CYS A 299 -8.00 32.65 8.91
N GLU A 300 -7.80 31.94 10.01
CA GLU A 300 -6.99 30.71 10.03
C GLU A 300 -7.59 29.61 9.14
N TYR A 301 -8.93 29.52 9.12
CA TYR A 301 -9.69 28.55 8.32
C TYR A 301 -10.14 29.15 6.98
N LEU A 302 -9.27 29.95 6.35
CA LEU A 302 -9.55 30.73 5.13
C LEU A 302 -10.30 29.93 4.05
N PHE A 303 -9.74 28.80 3.63
CA PHE A 303 -10.30 27.98 2.55
C PHE A 303 -11.68 27.42 2.89
N GLU A 304 -11.89 27.04 4.14
CA GLU A 304 -13.17 26.54 4.64
C GLU A 304 -14.21 27.66 4.64
N ALA A 305 -13.87 28.81 5.23
CA ALA A 305 -14.76 29.96 5.33
C ALA A 305 -15.18 30.49 3.95
N LEU A 306 -14.23 30.64 3.02
CA LEU A 306 -14.50 31.14 1.68
C LEU A 306 -15.32 30.17 0.83
N THR A 307 -15.02 28.87 0.92
CA THR A 307 -15.81 27.86 0.19
C THR A 307 -17.25 27.86 0.71
N LYS A 308 -17.45 27.85 2.03
CA LYS A 308 -18.78 27.88 2.63
C LYS A 308 -19.55 29.15 2.27
N MET A 309 -18.90 30.30 2.36
CA MET A 309 -19.49 31.56 1.93
C MET A 309 -19.90 31.51 0.45
N SER A 310 -19.05 30.99 -0.44
CA SER A 310 -19.38 30.90 -1.88
C SER A 310 -20.57 30.00 -2.18
N VAL A 311 -20.74 28.92 -1.40
CA VAL A 311 -21.88 28.01 -1.50
C VAL A 311 -23.15 28.69 -1.02
N ILE A 312 -23.11 29.36 0.13
CA ILE A 312 -24.27 30.00 0.73
C ILE A 312 -24.71 31.22 -0.10
N ALA A 313 -23.76 32.06 -0.51
CA ALA A 313 -24.03 33.27 -1.30
C ALA A 313 -24.27 32.98 -2.79
N ASN A 314 -24.12 31.72 -3.23
CA ASN A 314 -24.18 31.30 -4.64
C ASN A 314 -23.29 32.16 -5.58
N LYS A 315 -22.12 32.60 -5.09
CA LYS A 315 -21.21 33.55 -5.75
C LYS A 315 -19.82 32.95 -5.96
N GLN A 316 -19.76 31.79 -6.63
CA GLN A 316 -18.51 31.03 -6.82
C GLN A 316 -17.45 31.80 -7.63
N ASN A 317 -17.87 32.58 -8.61
CA ASN A 317 -16.96 33.34 -9.49
C ASN A 317 -16.49 34.68 -8.89
N CYS A 318 -16.93 35.02 -7.68
CA CYS A 318 -16.64 36.30 -7.06
C CYS A 318 -15.32 36.31 -6.28
N ILE A 319 -14.64 35.16 -6.16
CA ILE A 319 -13.38 35.03 -5.42
C ILE A 319 -12.19 35.18 -6.38
N LYS A 320 -11.39 36.22 -6.15
CA LYS A 320 -10.20 36.56 -6.94
C LYS A 320 -8.94 36.33 -6.14
N VAL A 321 -8.01 35.59 -6.72
CA VAL A 321 -6.65 35.45 -6.19
C VAL A 321 -5.76 36.47 -6.88
N VAL A 322 -5.20 37.41 -6.12
CA VAL A 322 -4.47 38.57 -6.60
C VAL A 322 -3.00 38.46 -6.20
N GLN A 323 -2.11 38.95 -7.07
CA GLN A 323 -0.67 39.03 -6.81
C GLN A 323 -0.28 40.48 -6.48
N GLY A 324 0.58 40.67 -5.48
CA GLY A 324 1.06 42.00 -5.10
C GLY A 324 0.09 42.77 -4.21
N SER A 325 -0.56 43.80 -4.73
CA SER A 325 -1.38 44.74 -3.96
C SER A 325 -2.88 44.58 -4.23
N VAL A 326 -3.70 44.62 -3.19
CA VAL A 326 -5.16 44.66 -3.29
C VAL A 326 -5.69 46.00 -2.80
N ARG A 327 -6.46 46.67 -3.66
CA ARG A 327 -7.23 47.86 -3.33
C ARG A 327 -8.53 47.48 -2.61
N PHE A 328 -8.90 48.22 -1.58
CA PHE A 328 -10.19 48.10 -0.89
C PHE A 328 -10.76 49.47 -0.55
N ASP A 329 -12.08 49.59 -0.58
CA ASP A 329 -12.77 50.87 -0.38
C ASP A 329 -13.18 51.03 1.10
N ILE A 330 -12.63 52.03 1.79
CA ILE A 330 -12.88 52.33 3.21
C ILE A 330 -14.25 53.00 3.38
N GLN A 331 -14.50 53.99 2.54
CA GLN A 331 -15.69 54.85 2.41
C GLN A 331 -15.76 55.34 0.95
N PRO A 332 -16.90 55.86 0.45
CA PRO A 332 -16.97 56.47 -0.87
C PRO A 332 -15.86 57.54 -1.05
N GLY A 333 -14.95 57.34 -2.02
CA GLY A 333 -13.77 58.20 -2.28
C GLY A 333 -12.54 57.97 -1.37
N ARG A 334 -12.73 57.23 -0.27
CA ARG A 334 -11.77 56.67 0.69
C ARG A 334 -11.09 55.37 0.27
N GLU A 335 -9.90 55.34 -0.34
CA GLU A 335 -9.25 54.07 -0.69
C GLU A 335 -8.15 53.63 0.29
N GLY A 336 -7.97 52.31 0.44
CA GLY A 336 -6.85 51.70 1.14
C GLY A 336 -6.23 50.57 0.32
N PHE A 337 -4.98 50.24 0.62
CA PHE A 337 -4.23 49.19 -0.06
C PHE A 337 -3.64 48.19 0.94
N VAL A 338 -3.66 46.92 0.55
CA VAL A 338 -2.98 45.81 1.24
C VAL A 338 -1.93 45.23 0.30
N ASP A 339 -0.67 45.31 0.69
CA ASP A 339 0.47 44.87 -0.11
C ASP A 339 1.00 43.54 0.45
N PHE A 340 0.98 42.50 -0.38
CA PHE A 340 1.46 41.16 -0.05
C PHE A 340 2.87 40.96 -0.58
N LYS A 341 3.80 40.56 0.29
CA LYS A 341 5.19 40.27 -0.07
C LYS A 341 5.69 39.00 0.62
N SER A 342 6.61 38.31 -0.04
CA SER A 342 7.37 37.22 0.59
C SER A 342 8.63 37.79 1.25
N GLY A 343 9.00 37.30 2.43
CA GLY A 343 10.15 37.79 3.20
C GLY A 343 10.73 36.73 4.14
N GLN A 344 11.71 37.13 4.96
CA GLN A 344 12.41 36.24 5.90
C GLN A 344 11.62 35.97 7.19
N GLU A 345 10.64 36.80 7.53
CA GLU A 345 9.81 36.64 8.71
C GLU A 345 8.35 37.00 8.38
N SER A 346 7.41 36.36 9.07
CA SER A 346 5.99 36.65 8.91
C SER A 346 5.57 37.85 9.75
N MET A 347 5.24 38.98 9.13
CA MET A 347 4.89 40.22 9.82
C MET A 347 3.68 40.90 9.18
N VAL A 348 2.86 41.57 9.99
CA VAL A 348 1.77 42.43 9.54
C VAL A 348 1.92 43.80 10.18
N TYR A 349 2.12 44.85 9.39
CA TYR A 349 2.32 46.20 9.89
C TYR A 349 1.85 47.26 8.90
N ARG A 350 1.60 48.48 9.40
CA ARG A 350 1.28 49.64 8.55
C ARG A 350 2.57 50.27 8.06
N ALA A 351 2.76 50.32 6.74
CA ALA A 351 3.91 50.99 6.14
C ALA A 351 3.78 52.52 6.18
N LYS A 352 4.90 53.22 5.95
CA LYS A 352 4.97 54.70 5.95
C LYS A 352 4.10 55.32 4.85
N ASN A 353 3.86 54.60 3.74
CA ASN A 353 2.92 54.98 2.69
C ASN A 353 1.45 54.86 3.11
N GLY A 354 1.17 54.37 4.33
CA GLY A 354 -0.17 54.19 4.85
C GLY A 354 -0.83 52.88 4.48
N HIS A 355 -0.18 52.01 3.68
CA HIS A 355 -0.69 50.70 3.27
C HIS A 355 -0.50 49.66 4.39
N LEU A 356 -1.31 48.59 4.34
CA LEU A 356 -1.09 47.41 5.17
C LEU A 356 -0.10 46.48 4.47
N MET A 357 1.06 46.26 5.06
CA MET A 357 2.04 45.29 4.58
C MET A 357 1.78 43.94 5.24
N VAL A 358 1.58 42.91 4.41
CA VAL A 358 1.53 41.51 4.85
C VAL A 358 2.75 40.81 4.27
N VAL A 359 3.74 40.56 5.13
CA VAL A 359 4.95 39.82 4.78
C VAL A 359 4.80 38.39 5.28
N ARG A 360 5.03 37.41 4.42
CA ARG A 360 4.98 36.00 4.79
C ARG A 360 6.30 35.31 4.47
N LEU A 361 6.66 34.34 5.32
CA LEU A 361 7.84 33.50 5.12
C LEU A 361 7.69 32.76 3.78
N MET A 362 8.76 32.76 2.97
CA MET A 362 8.87 31.91 1.78
C MET A 362 8.77 30.43 2.11
#